data_AF-A0AAE1S5T5-F1
#
_entry.id   AF-A0AAE1S5T5-F1
#
_cell.length_a   1.000
_cell.length_b   1.000
_cell.length_c   1.000
_cell.angle_alpha   90.00
_cell.angle_beta   90.00
_cell.angle_gamma   90.00
#
_symmetry.space_group_name_H-M   'P 1'
#
loop_
_entity.id
_entity.type
_entity.pdbx_description
1 polymer ?
#
loop_
_entity_poly.entity_id
_entity_poly.type
_entity_poly.pdbx_seq_one_letter_code
_entity_poly.pdbx_strand_id
1 'polypeptide(L)'
;MTNEHKDILRTLMNVVVPDCYSSNISRCVDLKQRKLFGLKSHDCYILMKHLLPIALRNALYGLVSSVLTDLPLFFRQLCAKVLNSMDLDNLQNQITITLCHLEMIFLPPFFTVMVHLVAEVRRGGPIHYRWMNPIER
;
A
#
# COMPACT_ATOMS: atom_id res chain seq x y z
N MET A 1 -16.52 -4.54 -18.30
CA MET A 1 -15.68 -3.62 -17.49
C MET A 1 -15.77 -3.94 -16.00
N THR A 2 -15.50 -5.18 -15.53
CA THR A 2 -16.13 -5.58 -14.24
C THR A 2 -15.57 -6.82 -13.49
N ASN A 3 -14.47 -7.46 -13.90
CA ASN A 3 -13.93 -8.63 -13.18
C ASN A 3 -12.81 -8.28 -12.20
N GLU A 4 -11.86 -7.42 -12.58
CA GLU A 4 -10.66 -7.12 -11.79
C GLU A 4 -10.99 -6.62 -10.37
N HIS A 5 -11.92 -5.67 -10.22
CA HIS A 5 -12.35 -5.19 -8.90
C HIS A 5 -12.99 -6.30 -8.04
N LYS A 6 -13.73 -7.23 -8.67
CA LYS A 6 -14.29 -8.37 -7.95
C LYS A 6 -13.20 -9.36 -7.56
N ASP A 7 -12.18 -9.54 -8.38
CA ASP A 7 -11.09 -10.46 -8.12
C ASP A 7 -10.13 -9.93 -7.03
N ILE A 8 -9.92 -8.61 -6.96
CA ILE A 8 -9.26 -7.94 -5.83
C ILE A 8 -10.03 -8.23 -4.54
N LEU A 9 -11.34 -7.95 -4.52
CA LEU A 9 -12.16 -8.15 -3.32
C LEU A 9 -12.29 -9.63 -2.93
N ARG A 10 -12.36 -10.54 -3.90
CA ARG A 10 -12.33 -12.00 -3.67
C ARG A 10 -11.01 -12.44 -3.05
N THR A 11 -9.90 -11.90 -3.53
CA THR A 11 -8.59 -12.17 -2.94
C THR A 11 -8.59 -11.75 -1.47
N LEU A 12 -9.04 -10.52 -1.17
CA LEU A 12 -9.14 -10.00 0.20
C LEU A 12 -10.09 -10.80 1.09
N MET A 13 -11.20 -11.31 0.52
CA MET A 13 -12.16 -12.15 1.25
C MET A 13 -11.56 -13.51 1.65
N ASN A 14 -10.66 -14.05 0.82
CA ASN A 14 -10.03 -15.35 1.03
C ASN A 14 -8.70 -15.25 1.79
N VAL A 15 -8.26 -14.06 2.19
CA VAL A 15 -7.03 -13.87 2.98
C VAL A 15 -7.25 -14.41 4.39
N VAL A 16 -6.38 -15.33 4.78
CA VAL A 16 -6.25 -15.79 6.17
C VAL A 16 -4.91 -15.28 6.70
N VAL A 17 -4.95 -14.58 7.83
CA VAL A 17 -3.76 -14.05 8.50
C VAL A 17 -3.60 -14.70 9.88
N PRO A 18 -2.38 -14.74 10.45
CA PRO A 18 -2.17 -15.22 11.82
C PRO A 18 -2.97 -14.40 12.85
N ASP A 19 -3.27 -15.03 13.99
CA ASP A 19 -3.87 -14.33 15.12
C ASP A 19 -3.02 -13.12 15.55
N CYS A 20 -3.70 -12.04 15.95
CA CYS A 20 -3.10 -10.73 16.26
C CYS A 20 -2.44 -9.99 15.07
N TYR A 21 -2.49 -10.52 13.85
CA TYR A 21 -1.95 -9.81 12.68
C TYR A 21 -2.90 -8.73 12.18
N SER A 22 -4.16 -9.03 11.87
CA SER A 22 -5.18 -8.04 11.53
C SER A 22 -6.55 -8.50 12.01
N SER A 23 -7.55 -7.61 12.02
CA SER A 23 -8.95 -8.03 12.13
C SER A 23 -9.32 -8.94 10.96
N ASN A 24 -10.45 -9.65 11.07
CA ASN A 24 -10.95 -10.48 9.99
C ASN A 24 -11.48 -9.61 8.81
N ILE A 25 -10.60 -9.38 7.83
CA ILE A 25 -10.85 -8.54 6.65
C ILE A 25 -12.00 -9.09 5.79
N SER A 26 -12.25 -10.39 5.79
CA SER A 26 -13.38 -10.98 5.04
C SER A 26 -14.72 -10.36 5.43
N ARG A 27 -14.88 -9.94 6.69
CA ARG A 27 -16.11 -9.30 7.20
C ARG A 27 -16.29 -7.86 6.70
N CYS A 28 -15.20 -7.24 6.26
CA CYS A 28 -15.17 -5.87 5.77
C CYS A 28 -15.44 -5.78 4.27
N VAL A 29 -15.55 -6.92 3.56
CA VAL A 29 -15.71 -6.98 2.11
C VAL A 29 -17.17 -7.15 1.72
N ASP A 30 -17.72 -6.19 0.97
CA ASP A 30 -19.01 -6.34 0.28
C ASP A 30 -18.77 -6.59 -1.22
N LEU A 31 -18.95 -7.85 -1.66
CA LEU A 31 -18.85 -8.23 -3.07
C LEU A 31 -20.03 -7.74 -3.93
N LYS A 32 -21.21 -7.50 -3.34
CA LYS A 32 -22.40 -7.04 -4.05
C LYS A 32 -22.26 -5.55 -4.37
N GLN A 33 -21.89 -4.75 -3.37
CA GLN A 33 -21.68 -3.31 -3.53
C GLN A 33 -20.27 -2.92 -3.99
N ARG A 34 -19.32 -3.87 -4.00
CA ARG A 34 -17.90 -3.67 -4.33
C ARG A 34 -17.22 -2.64 -3.42
N LYS A 35 -17.46 -2.74 -2.12
CA LYS A 35 -16.95 -1.79 -1.12
C LYS A 35 -16.24 -2.50 0.00
N LEU A 36 -15.29 -1.79 0.61
CA LEU A 36 -14.69 -2.13 1.89
C LEU A 36 -15.31 -1.22 2.95
N PHE A 37 -15.69 -1.78 4.10
CA PHE A 37 -16.27 -1.02 5.20
C PHE A 37 -15.80 -1.56 6.56
N GLY A 38 -15.77 -0.69 7.57
CA GLY A 38 -15.48 -1.11 8.94
C GLY A 38 -14.02 -1.53 9.20
N LEU A 39 -13.08 -1.14 8.33
CA LEU A 39 -11.65 -1.33 8.58
C LEU A 39 -11.16 -0.33 9.63
N LYS A 40 -10.41 -0.82 10.63
CA LYS A 40 -9.67 0.06 11.56
C LYS A 40 -8.41 0.60 10.87
N SER A 41 -7.78 1.64 11.41
CA SER A 41 -6.57 2.24 10.81
C SER A 41 -5.43 1.22 10.70
N HIS A 42 -5.30 0.34 11.69
CA HIS A 42 -4.36 -0.77 11.67
C HIS A 42 -4.63 -1.74 10.51
N ASP A 43 -5.89 -2.09 10.27
CA ASP A 43 -6.27 -2.98 9.17
C ASP A 43 -6.06 -2.30 7.81
N CYS A 44 -6.33 -1.00 7.71
CA CYS A 44 -6.02 -0.19 6.53
C CYS A 44 -4.51 -0.17 6.24
N TYR A 45 -3.67 -0.06 7.28
CA TYR A 45 -2.22 -0.11 7.13
C TYR A 45 -1.74 -1.45 6.59
N ILE A 46 -2.25 -2.55 7.15
CA ILE A 46 -1.93 -3.90 6.69
C ILE A 46 -2.43 -4.14 5.27
N LEU A 47 -3.64 -3.68 4.98
CA LEU A 47 -4.21 -3.73 3.65
C LEU A 47 -3.27 -3.03 2.65
N MET A 48 -2.90 -1.77 2.92
CA MET A 48 -2.07 -0.98 2.03
C MET A 48 -0.69 -1.60 1.82
N LYS A 49 -0.04 -2.12 2.88
CA LYS A 49 1.34 -2.60 2.80
C LYS A 49 1.50 -4.03 2.31
N HIS A 50 0.58 -4.91 2.67
CA HIS A 50 0.79 -6.35 2.51
C HIS A 50 -0.24 -6.98 1.58
N LEU A 51 -1.52 -6.65 1.74
CA LEU A 51 -2.58 -7.36 1.05
C LEU A 51 -2.92 -6.74 -0.31
N LEU A 52 -2.80 -5.43 -0.45
CA LEU A 52 -3.03 -4.71 -1.70
C LEU A 52 -2.07 -5.17 -2.81
N PRO A 53 -0.74 -5.32 -2.60
CA PRO A 53 0.17 -5.96 -3.54
C PRO A 53 -0.32 -7.32 -4.06
N ILE A 54 -0.77 -8.16 -3.14
CA ILE A 54 -1.17 -9.54 -3.43
C ILE A 54 -2.47 -9.54 -4.23
N ALA A 55 -3.44 -8.72 -3.83
CA ALA A 55 -4.71 -8.59 -4.51
C ALA A 55 -4.57 -7.99 -5.92
N LEU A 56 -3.71 -6.98 -6.09
CA LEU A 56 -3.39 -6.38 -7.40
C LEU A 56 -2.71 -7.39 -8.32
N ARG A 57 -1.72 -8.13 -7.81
CA ARG A 57 -1.01 -9.16 -8.58
C ARG A 57 -1.93 -10.28 -9.06
N ASN A 58 -2.91 -10.67 -8.25
CA ASN A 58 -3.87 -11.73 -8.62
C ASN A 58 -4.95 -11.25 -9.60
N ALA A 59 -5.30 -9.97 -9.56
CA ALA A 59 -6.39 -9.42 -10.38
C ALA A 59 -5.93 -8.78 -11.69
N LEU A 60 -4.72 -8.20 -11.71
CA LEU A 60 -4.20 -7.45 -12.84
C LEU A 60 -2.97 -8.15 -13.43
N TYR A 61 -2.90 -8.19 -14.77
CA TYR A 61 -1.78 -8.78 -15.51
C TYR A 61 -1.01 -7.71 -16.30
N GLY A 62 0.32 -7.86 -16.39
CA GLY A 62 1.18 -6.99 -17.20
C GLY A 62 1.75 -5.77 -16.47
N LEU A 63 2.17 -4.76 -17.24
CA LEU A 63 2.91 -3.58 -16.76
C LEU A 63 2.13 -2.76 -15.71
N VAL A 64 0.80 -2.72 -15.80
CA VAL A 64 -0.03 -1.99 -14.84
C VAL A 64 0.04 -2.64 -13.46
N SER A 65 0.10 -3.98 -13.40
CA SER A 65 0.19 -4.73 -12.16
C SER A 65 1.52 -4.50 -11.44
N SER A 66 2.64 -4.48 -12.17
CA SER A 66 3.95 -4.21 -11.59
C SER A 66 4.01 -2.80 -11.00
N VAL A 67 3.59 -1.79 -11.77
CA VAL A 67 3.64 -0.39 -11.33
C VAL A 67 2.72 -0.14 -10.12
N LEU A 68 1.53 -0.75 -10.09
CA LEU A 68 0.62 -0.65 -8.94
C LEU A 68 1.09 -1.43 -7.71
N THR A 69 1.94 -2.44 -7.90
CA THR A 69 2.54 -3.21 -6.79
C THR A 69 3.75 -2.48 -6.19
N ASP A 70 4.48 -1.72 -7.00
CA ASP A 70 5.66 -0.97 -6.57
C ASP A 70 5.34 0.10 -5.51
N LEU A 71 4.17 0.73 -5.60
CA LEU A 71 3.77 1.81 -4.70
C LEU A 71 3.52 1.32 -3.24
N PRO A 72 2.72 0.28 -3.00
CA PRO A 72 2.68 -0.40 -1.70
C PRO A 72 4.03 -0.88 -1.16
N LEU A 73 4.91 -1.39 -2.04
CA LEU A 73 6.26 -1.84 -1.67
C LEU A 73 7.12 -0.67 -1.19
N PHE A 74 7.07 0.45 -1.90
CA PHE A 74 7.70 1.70 -1.48
C PHE A 74 7.22 2.12 -0.09
N PHE A 75 5.91 2.12 0.17
CA PHE A 75 5.39 2.45 1.51
C PHE A 75 5.84 1.46 2.58
N ARG A 76 5.93 0.17 2.24
CA ARG A 76 6.44 -0.85 3.16
C ARG A 76 7.88 -0.54 3.58
N GLN A 77 8.74 -0.19 2.62
CA GLN A 77 10.12 0.21 2.89
C GLN A 77 10.20 1.54 3.65
N LEU A 78 9.41 2.54 3.25
CA LEU A 78 9.41 3.87 3.86
C LEU A 78 9.05 3.85 5.35
N CYS A 79 8.09 3.02 5.77
CA CYS A 79 7.78 2.83 7.20
C CYS A 79 8.40 1.56 7.80
N ALA A 80 9.57 1.14 7.30
CA ALA A 80 10.39 0.15 7.99
C ALA A 80 10.88 0.69 9.34
N LYS A 81 11.10 -0.22 10.29
CA LYS A 81 11.54 0.11 11.66
C LYS A 81 12.98 0.66 11.69
N VAL A 82 13.81 0.23 10.75
CA VAL A 82 15.20 0.64 10.57
C VAL A 82 15.34 1.14 9.14
N LEU A 83 15.94 2.33 8.98
CA LEU A 83 16.18 2.96 7.68
C LEU A 83 17.63 3.40 7.63
N ASN A 84 18.36 2.96 6.62
CA ASN A 84 19.72 3.42 6.35
C ASN A 84 19.70 4.55 5.32
N SER A 85 20.71 5.43 5.33
CA SER A 85 20.83 6.51 4.35
C SER A 85 20.91 5.99 2.91
N MET A 86 21.67 4.90 2.70
CA MET A 86 21.79 4.26 1.38
C MET A 86 20.46 3.67 0.90
N ASP A 87 19.66 3.11 1.80
CA ASP A 87 18.32 2.62 1.47
C ASP A 87 17.38 3.76 1.10
N LEU A 88 17.48 4.92 1.76
CA LEU A 88 16.70 6.11 1.44
C LEU A 88 17.06 6.70 0.06
N ASP A 89 18.34 6.74 -0.29
CA ASP A 89 18.78 7.22 -1.61
C ASP A 89 18.29 6.26 -2.72
N ASN A 90 18.34 4.94 -2.49
CA ASN A 90 17.77 3.97 -3.41
C ASN A 90 16.23 4.10 -3.51
N LEU A 91 15.57 4.27 -2.38
CA LEU A 91 14.12 4.45 -2.31
C LEU A 91 13.67 5.72 -3.06
N GLN A 92 14.46 6.79 -2.99
CA GLN A 92 14.23 8.02 -3.74
C GLN A 92 14.34 7.79 -5.26
N ASN A 93 15.35 7.05 -5.71
CA ASN A 93 15.48 6.71 -7.13
C ASN A 93 14.34 5.80 -7.61
N GLN A 94 13.98 4.80 -6.80
CA GLN A 94 12.88 3.89 -7.12
C GLN A 94 11.55 4.63 -7.24
N ILE A 95 11.20 5.50 -6.29
CA ILE A 95 9.95 6.25 -6.37
C ILE A 95 9.92 7.19 -7.58
N THR A 96 11.03 7.83 -7.96
CA THR A 96 11.07 8.65 -9.17
C THR A 96 10.73 7.84 -10.43
N ILE A 97 11.26 6.62 -10.55
CA ILE A 97 10.96 5.73 -11.68
C ILE A 97 9.50 5.25 -11.63
N THR A 98 9.03 4.80 -10.46
CA THR A 98 7.64 4.36 -10.28
C THR A 98 6.64 5.48 -10.59
N LEU A 99 6.94 6.71 -10.19
CA LEU A 99 6.13 7.89 -10.51
C LEU A 99 6.08 8.17 -12.01
N CYS A 100 7.22 8.09 -12.70
CA CYS A 100 7.28 8.23 -14.16
C CYS A 100 6.37 7.20 -14.84
N HIS A 101 6.42 5.94 -14.42
CA HIS A 101 5.51 4.90 -14.94
C HIS A 101 4.05 5.14 -14.57
N LEU A 102 3.77 5.66 -13.37
CA LEU A 102 2.40 6.00 -12.94
C LEU A 102 1.84 7.18 -13.73
N GLU A 103 2.65 8.20 -14.05
CA GLU A 103 2.25 9.37 -14.86
C GLU A 103 1.85 8.99 -16.29
N MET A 104 2.36 7.87 -16.81
CA MET A 104 1.92 7.32 -18.09
C MET A 104 0.52 6.70 -18.03
N ILE A 105 0.05 6.33 -16.84
CA ILE A 105 -1.22 5.59 -16.62
C ILE A 105 -2.28 6.47 -15.95
N PHE A 106 -1.87 7.39 -15.08
CA PHE A 106 -2.70 8.21 -14.21
C PHE A 106 -2.32 9.70 -14.31
N LEU A 107 -3.22 10.57 -13.83
CA LEU A 107 -3.01 12.02 -13.85
C LEU A 107 -1.78 12.43 -12.97
N PRO A 108 -0.85 13.25 -13.51
CA PRO A 108 0.39 13.64 -12.82
C PRO A 108 0.30 14.21 -11.40
N PRO A 109 -0.69 15.07 -11.04
CA PRO A 109 -0.66 15.73 -9.75
C PRO A 109 -0.96 14.79 -8.56
N PHE A 110 -1.45 13.57 -8.80
CA PHE A 110 -1.89 12.69 -7.72
C PHE A 110 -0.74 12.16 -6.86
N PHE A 111 0.49 12.12 -7.40
CA PHE A 111 1.60 11.41 -6.76
C PHE A 111 2.80 12.29 -6.40
N THR A 112 2.76 13.60 -6.65
CA THR A 112 3.84 14.56 -6.33
C THR A 112 4.17 14.61 -4.82
N VAL A 113 3.18 14.31 -3.97
CA VAL A 113 3.37 14.23 -2.50
C VAL A 113 4.34 13.12 -2.11
N MET A 114 4.46 12.04 -2.89
CA MET A 114 5.28 10.87 -2.55
C MET A 114 6.78 11.18 -2.57
N VAL A 115 7.24 12.07 -3.46
CA VAL A 115 8.64 12.51 -3.51
C VAL A 115 9.05 13.24 -2.23
N HIS A 116 8.12 14.02 -1.68
CA HIS A 116 8.37 14.81 -0.47
C HIS A 116 8.44 13.94 0.80
N LEU A 117 7.77 12.79 0.80
CA LEU A 117 7.80 11.86 1.94
C LEU A 117 9.20 11.32 2.22
N VAL A 118 9.99 10.95 1.20
CA VAL A 118 11.36 10.45 1.41
C VAL A 118 12.25 11.52 2.07
N ALA A 119 12.12 12.77 1.61
CA ALA A 119 12.83 13.90 2.18
C ALA A 119 12.40 14.19 3.63
N GLU A 120 11.11 14.02 3.95
CA GLU A 120 10.62 14.15 5.31
C GLU A 120 11.19 13.06 6.23
N VAL A 121 11.21 11.81 5.80
CA VAL A 121 11.77 10.69 6.56
C VAL A 121 13.27 10.86 6.80
N ARG A 122 13.99 11.37 5.81
CA ARG A 122 15.43 11.67 5.96
C ARG A 122 15.69 12.72 7.04
N ARG A 123 14.80 13.69 7.24
CA ARG A 123 14.93 14.73 8.27
C ARG A 123 14.37 14.29 9.63
N GLY A 124 13.26 13.56 9.62
CA GLY A 124 12.48 13.21 10.83
C GLY A 124 12.74 11.81 11.38
N GLY A 125 13.54 10.99 10.71
CA GLY A 125 13.76 9.59 11.08
C GLY A 125 12.56 8.67 10.76
N PRO A 126 12.59 7.40 11.21
CA PRO A 126 11.61 6.40 10.83
C PRO A 126 10.18 6.79 11.21
N ILE A 127 9.28 6.73 10.21
CA ILE A 127 7.86 7.09 10.33
C ILE A 127 7.16 6.30 11.44
N HIS A 128 7.57 5.05 11.69
CA HIS A 128 6.97 4.17 12.67
C HIS A 128 6.88 4.79 14.09
N TYR A 129 7.82 5.66 14.47
CA TYR A 129 7.82 6.32 15.79
C TYR A 129 7.08 7.67 15.80
N ARG A 130 6.66 8.17 14.63
CA ARG A 130 6.00 9.47 14.46
C ARG A 130 4.52 9.35 14.12
N TRP A 131 4.01 8.14 13.97
CA TRP A 131 2.59 7.91 13.77
C TRP A 131 1.81 8.10 15.07
N MET A 132 0.88 9.05 15.05
CA MET A 132 -0.19 9.15 16.03
C MET A 132 -1.27 8.09 15.72
N ASN A 133 -0.91 6.82 15.83
CA ASN A 133 -1.91 5.77 15.96
C ASN A 133 -2.00 5.44 17.45
N PRO A 134 -2.86 6.11 18.24
CA PRO A 134 -3.18 5.60 19.57
C PRO A 134 -3.65 4.16 19.41
N ILE A 135 -3.33 3.30 20.38
CA ILE A 135 -3.72 1.89 20.42
C ILE A 135 -5.20 1.78 20.07
N GLU A 136 -5.51 1.28 18.88
CA GLU A 136 -6.88 1.04 18.47
C GLU A 136 -7.39 -0.20 19.22
N ARG A 137 -8.18 0.02 20.27
CA ARG A 137 -8.93 -1.04 20.95
C ARG A 137 -9.99 -1.62 20.03
#